data_AF-A0A2H1KVJ1-F1
#
_entry.id   AF-A0A2H1KVJ1-F1
#
_cell.length_a   1.000
_cell.length_b   1.000
_cell.length_c   1.000
_cell.angle_alpha   90.00
_cell.angle_beta   90.00
_cell.angle_gamma   90.00
#
_symmetry.space_group_name_H-M   'P 1'
#
loop_
_entity.id
_entity.type
_entity.pdbx_description
1 polymer ?
#
loop_
_entity_poly.entity_id
_entity_poly.type
_entity_poly.pdbx_seq_one_letter_code
_entity_poly.pdbx_strand_id
1 'polypeptide(L)'
;SKAEVAEVPFTAFTSKKKSLHAAGRLVVRRIPELNETKRTAGQDPLFDLYRYHAFFTTVDKDRFDTVAADQMHRKHAIIEQINAELKNGALAHMPSGVFNANAAWVAIAAITHNLLRAAAGLIGGRMSKVRAQTLRTRIIGIPARIAHRARKLIVHLPRRWPWATEFARLWHAALSPPTRSLS
;
A
#
# COMPACT_ATOMS: atom_id res chain seq x y z
N SER A 1 11.48 -0.35 16.81
CA SER A 1 10.19 -0.86 17.35
C SER A 1 10.55 -1.82 18.47
N LYS A 2 10.00 -1.68 19.68
CA LYS A 2 10.27 -2.56 20.85
C LYS A 2 9.43 -3.86 20.81
N ALA A 3 9.06 -4.32 19.63
CA ALA A 3 8.19 -5.48 19.49
C ALA A 3 9.03 -6.73 19.31
N GLU A 4 8.56 -7.82 19.87
CA GLU A 4 9.20 -9.13 19.80
C GLU A 4 8.23 -10.12 19.17
N VAL A 5 8.77 -11.04 18.37
CA VAL A 5 7.96 -11.98 17.59
C VAL A 5 8.50 -13.38 17.82
N ALA A 6 7.60 -14.30 18.15
CA ALA A 6 7.88 -15.72 18.33
C ALA A 6 6.93 -16.55 17.46
N GLU A 7 7.28 -17.81 17.23
CA GLU A 7 6.46 -18.74 16.47
C GLU A 7 6.45 -20.13 17.10
N VAL A 8 5.38 -20.87 16.84
CA VAL A 8 5.25 -22.30 17.16
C VAL A 8 4.62 -23.06 16.00
N PRO A 9 4.97 -24.34 15.77
CA PRO A 9 4.21 -25.21 14.88
C PRO A 9 2.74 -25.26 15.30
N PHE A 10 1.82 -25.19 14.35
CA PHE A 10 0.38 -25.18 14.62
C PHE A 10 -0.41 -25.85 13.51
N THR A 11 -1.43 -26.61 13.89
CA THR A 11 -2.40 -27.19 12.94
C THR A 11 -3.74 -26.52 13.13
N ALA A 12 -4.22 -25.81 12.12
CA ALA A 12 -5.52 -25.17 12.12
C ALA A 12 -6.64 -26.15 11.75
N PHE A 13 -7.88 -25.79 12.13
CA PHE A 13 -9.11 -26.53 11.82
C PHE A 13 -9.15 -27.97 12.33
N THR A 14 -8.50 -28.26 13.46
CA THR A 14 -8.47 -29.59 14.08
C THR A 14 -9.86 -30.14 14.43
N SER A 15 -10.85 -29.27 14.64
CA SER A 15 -12.26 -29.64 14.86
C SER A 15 -12.98 -30.14 13.60
N LYS A 16 -12.38 -30.02 12.42
CA LYS A 16 -12.92 -30.51 11.14
C LYS A 16 -12.35 -31.90 10.81
N LYS A 17 -12.84 -32.52 9.72
CA LYS A 17 -12.29 -33.78 9.20
C LYS A 17 -10.80 -33.61 8.90
N LYS A 18 -10.00 -34.68 9.07
CA LYS A 18 -8.54 -34.65 8.89
C LYS A 18 -8.09 -34.07 7.54
N SER A 19 -8.88 -34.28 6.47
CA SER A 19 -8.59 -33.73 5.13
C SER A 19 -8.67 -32.20 5.04
N LEU A 20 -9.26 -31.52 6.02
CA LEU A 20 -9.36 -30.07 6.10
C LEU A 20 -8.39 -29.45 7.11
N HIS A 21 -7.56 -30.26 7.76
CA HIS A 21 -6.54 -29.77 8.68
C HIS A 21 -5.45 -29.07 7.89
N ALA A 22 -5.04 -27.89 8.36
CA ALA A 22 -3.98 -27.12 7.72
C ALA A 22 -2.79 -27.02 8.68
N ALA A 23 -1.71 -27.74 8.38
CA ALA A 23 -0.45 -27.60 9.09
C ALA A 23 0.23 -26.27 8.69
N GLY A 24 0.80 -25.60 9.68
CA GLY A 24 1.49 -24.33 9.48
C GLY A 24 2.10 -23.85 10.78
N ARG A 25 2.09 -22.55 10.99
CA ARG A 25 2.76 -21.88 12.10
C ARG A 25 1.86 -20.81 12.69
N LEU A 26 1.80 -20.77 14.01
CA LEU A 26 1.21 -19.67 14.76
C LEU A 26 2.32 -18.70 15.13
N VAL A 27 2.24 -17.48 14.62
CA VAL A 27 3.19 -16.41 14.90
C VAL A 27 2.54 -15.42 15.87
N VAL A 28 3.24 -15.09 16.95
CA VAL A 28 2.77 -14.18 18.00
C VAL A 28 3.73 -13.02 18.12
N ARG A 29 3.23 -11.81 17.90
CA ARG A 29 3.93 -10.55 18.15
C ARG A 29 3.47 -10.00 19.49
N ARG A 30 4.42 -9.68 20.37
CA ARG A 30 4.16 -8.91 21.60
C ARG A 30 4.72 -7.50 21.48
N ILE A 31 3.97 -6.52 21.99
CA ILE A 31 4.36 -5.10 22.00
C ILE A 31 4.12 -4.57 23.42
N PRO A 32 5.10 -3.92 24.05
CA PRO A 32 4.90 -3.26 25.34
C PRO A 32 3.75 -2.25 25.25
N GLU A 33 2.86 -2.25 26.25
CA GLU A 33 1.78 -1.28 26.42
C GLU A 33 2.38 0.06 26.88
N LEU A 34 2.48 1.00 25.95
CA LEU A 34 3.05 2.33 26.17
C LEU A 34 1.94 3.41 26.28
N ASN A 35 0.80 3.10 26.88
CA ASN A 35 -0.29 4.07 26.97
C ASN A 35 0.08 5.22 27.93
N GLU A 36 0.63 6.30 27.37
CA GLU A 36 1.09 7.49 28.10
C GLU A 36 -0.06 8.11 28.91
N THR A 37 -1.29 8.11 28.39
CA THR A 37 -2.47 8.65 29.10
C THR A 37 -2.78 7.93 30.42
N LYS A 38 -2.50 6.61 30.52
CA LYS A 38 -2.66 5.85 31.78
C LYS A 38 -1.51 6.09 32.75
N ARG A 39 -0.29 6.32 32.23
CA ARG A 39 0.90 6.62 33.03
C ARG A 39 0.85 8.03 33.63
N THR A 40 0.37 9.03 32.90
CA THR A 40 0.22 10.41 33.40
C THR A 40 -0.86 10.55 34.48
N ALA A 41 -1.79 9.59 34.57
CA ALA A 41 -2.82 9.54 35.61
C ALA A 41 -2.34 8.91 36.93
N GLY A 42 -1.03 8.67 37.10
CA GLY A 42 -0.45 8.10 38.33
C GLY A 42 -0.71 6.61 38.54
N GLN A 43 -1.28 5.93 37.53
CA GLN A 43 -1.45 4.47 37.54
C GLN A 43 -0.31 3.83 36.77
N ASP A 44 0.89 3.83 37.35
CA ASP A 44 1.92 2.92 36.87
C ASP A 44 1.42 1.48 37.06
N PRO A 45 1.45 0.66 35.99
CA PRO A 45 0.93 -0.68 36.09
C PRO A 45 1.82 -1.51 37.03
N LEU A 46 1.17 -2.30 37.89
CA LEU A 46 1.86 -3.19 38.84
C LEU A 46 2.78 -4.21 38.14
N PHE A 47 2.53 -4.49 36.86
CA PHE A 47 3.31 -5.38 36.01
C PHE A 47 3.49 -4.80 34.61
N ASP A 48 4.53 -5.25 33.89
CA ASP A 48 4.67 -4.95 32.47
C ASP A 48 3.50 -5.52 31.67
N LEU A 49 2.73 -4.63 31.05
CA LEU A 49 1.62 -4.99 30.20
C LEU A 49 2.07 -5.08 28.74
N TYR A 50 1.56 -6.08 28.01
CA TYR A 50 1.86 -6.31 26.61
C TYR A 50 0.57 -6.50 25.80
N ARG A 51 0.55 -5.94 24.59
CA ARG A 51 -0.44 -6.26 23.56
C ARG A 51 0.08 -7.41 22.70
N TYR A 52 -0.74 -8.43 22.51
CA TYR A 52 -0.42 -9.59 21.71
C TYR A 52 -1.22 -9.58 20.41
N HIS A 53 -0.54 -9.83 19.30
CA HIS A 53 -1.15 -10.03 18.00
C HIS A 53 -0.69 -11.39 17.46
N ALA A 54 -1.63 -12.33 17.33
CA ALA A 54 -1.36 -13.65 16.82
C ALA A 54 -1.97 -13.83 15.43
N PHE A 55 -1.26 -14.52 14.55
CA PHE A 55 -1.78 -14.92 13.24
C PHE A 55 -1.23 -16.29 12.82
N PHE A 56 -2.03 -17.01 12.05
CA PHE A 56 -1.65 -18.30 11.48
C PHE A 56 -1.17 -18.11 10.04
N THR A 57 -0.11 -18.83 9.66
CA THR A 57 0.39 -18.86 8.29
C THR A 57 0.79 -20.28 7.88
N THR A 58 0.51 -20.65 6.65
CA THR A 58 0.99 -21.88 6.00
C THR A 58 2.27 -21.64 5.19
N VAL A 59 2.78 -20.40 5.15
CA VAL A 59 4.02 -20.09 4.46
C VAL A 59 5.20 -20.65 5.24
N ASP A 60 6.06 -21.35 4.51
CA ASP A 60 7.26 -21.97 5.06
C ASP A 60 8.29 -20.95 5.60
N LYS A 61 9.03 -21.37 6.62
CA LYS A 61 10.08 -20.56 7.29
C LYS A 61 11.17 -20.11 6.33
N ASP A 62 11.54 -20.97 5.39
CA ASP A 62 12.63 -20.74 4.45
C ASP A 62 12.23 -19.68 3.41
N ARG A 63 10.93 -19.53 3.16
CA ARG A 63 10.39 -18.47 2.30
C ARG A 63 10.20 -17.15 3.05
N PHE A 64 9.62 -17.21 4.25
CA PHE A 64 9.49 -16.05 5.13
C PHE A 64 9.85 -16.46 6.56
N ASP A 65 10.94 -15.89 7.07
CA ASP A 65 11.27 -16.02 8.48
C ASP A 65 10.17 -15.38 9.36
N THR A 66 10.26 -15.62 10.68
CA THR A 66 9.30 -15.13 11.67
C THR A 66 9.03 -13.63 11.57
N VAL A 67 10.08 -12.83 11.34
CA VAL A 67 10.01 -11.37 11.31
C VAL A 67 9.43 -10.89 9.98
N ALA A 68 9.82 -11.51 8.86
CA ALA A 68 9.29 -11.24 7.54
C ALA A 68 7.79 -11.59 7.45
N ALA A 69 7.37 -12.72 8.04
CA ALA A 69 5.98 -13.11 8.14
C ALA A 69 5.15 -12.08 8.94
N ASP A 70 5.64 -11.61 10.10
CA ASP A 70 4.99 -10.54 10.87
C ASP A 70 4.87 -9.24 10.07
N GLN A 71 5.95 -8.84 9.40
CA GLN A 71 5.94 -7.64 8.55
C GLN A 71 4.90 -7.76 7.43
N MET A 72 4.82 -8.91 6.76
CA MET A 72 3.87 -9.15 5.68
C MET A 72 2.43 -9.13 6.20
N HIS A 73 2.16 -9.80 7.32
CA HIS A 73 0.83 -9.81 7.93
C HIS A 73 0.39 -8.40 8.33
N ARG A 74 1.29 -7.59 8.89
CA ARG A 74 1.00 -6.17 9.22
C ARG A 74 0.72 -5.31 7.99
N LYS A 75 1.30 -5.64 6.83
CA LYS A 75 0.99 -4.95 5.56
C LYS A 75 -0.42 -5.23 5.06
N HIS A 76 -1.15 -6.21 5.61
CA HIS A 76 -2.54 -6.44 5.24
C HIS A 76 -3.42 -5.19 5.46
N ALA A 77 -3.07 -4.32 6.43
CA ALA A 77 -3.73 -3.04 6.66
C ALA A 77 -3.73 -2.08 5.44
N ILE A 78 -2.96 -2.37 4.38
CA ILE A 78 -2.97 -1.59 3.14
C ILE A 78 -4.28 -1.82 2.35
N ILE A 79 -4.93 -2.97 2.45
CA ILE A 79 -6.13 -3.27 1.63
C ILE A 79 -7.31 -2.37 1.99
N GLU A 80 -7.52 -2.07 3.26
CA GLU A 80 -8.58 -1.18 3.71
C GLU A 80 -8.34 0.24 3.19
N GLN A 81 -7.08 0.67 3.17
CA GLN A 81 -6.68 1.96 2.66
C GLN A 81 -6.97 2.08 1.15
N ILE A 82 -6.70 1.02 0.39
CA ILE A 82 -7.01 0.92 -1.05
C ILE A 82 -8.53 0.94 -1.27
N ASN A 83 -9.27 0.12 -0.52
CA ASN A 83 -10.73 0.04 -0.62
C ASN A 83 -11.40 1.39 -0.32
N ALA A 84 -10.96 2.09 0.72
CA ALA A 84 -11.45 3.42 1.05
C ALA A 84 -11.17 4.43 -0.08
N GLU A 85 -9.99 4.34 -0.70
CA GLU A 85 -9.61 5.22 -1.81
C GLU A 85 -10.41 4.94 -3.09
N LEU A 86 -10.66 3.66 -3.42
CA LEU A 86 -11.50 3.28 -4.55
C LEU A 86 -12.95 3.71 -4.34
N LYS A 87 -13.50 3.51 -3.13
CA LYS A 87 -14.85 3.94 -2.75
C LYS A 87 -15.02 5.47 -2.76
N ASN A 88 -13.98 6.22 -2.39
CA ASN A 88 -13.98 7.69 -2.45
C ASN A 88 -13.68 8.24 -3.86
N GLY A 89 -13.45 7.37 -4.85
CA GLY A 89 -13.07 7.72 -6.21
C GLY A 89 -13.97 7.05 -7.23
N ALA A 90 -13.38 6.19 -8.07
CA ALA A 90 -14.08 5.57 -9.19
C ALA A 90 -15.29 4.71 -8.76
N LEU A 91 -15.27 4.12 -7.56
CA LEU A 91 -16.37 3.27 -7.08
C LEU A 91 -17.40 4.03 -6.23
N ALA A 92 -17.30 5.36 -6.14
CA ALA A 92 -18.29 6.18 -5.44
C ALA A 92 -19.67 6.11 -6.12
N HIS A 93 -19.67 6.11 -7.46
CA HIS A 93 -20.88 5.99 -8.28
C HIS A 93 -20.59 5.10 -9.47
N MET A 94 -21.38 4.03 -9.62
CA MET A 94 -21.29 3.17 -10.79
C MET A 94 -21.97 3.85 -11.99
N PRO A 95 -21.31 3.91 -13.16
CA PRO A 95 -21.76 4.75 -14.28
C PRO A 95 -22.93 4.14 -15.08
N SER A 96 -23.32 2.90 -14.81
CA SER A 96 -24.33 2.18 -15.58
C SER A 96 -25.23 1.32 -14.69
N GLY A 97 -26.46 1.07 -15.15
CA GLY A 97 -27.33 0.02 -14.58
C GLY A 97 -26.96 -1.40 -15.04
N VAL A 98 -26.04 -1.54 -16.00
CA VAL A 98 -25.64 -2.84 -16.57
C VAL A 98 -24.45 -3.43 -15.79
N PHE A 99 -24.62 -4.65 -15.28
CA PHE A 99 -23.58 -5.33 -14.47
C PHE A 99 -22.25 -5.49 -15.20
N ASN A 100 -22.26 -5.93 -16.46
CA ASN A 100 -21.02 -6.14 -17.23
C ASN A 100 -20.27 -4.84 -17.52
N ALA A 101 -20.99 -3.73 -17.75
CA ALA A 101 -20.37 -2.42 -17.92
C ALA A 101 -19.68 -1.97 -16.60
N ASN A 102 -20.33 -2.24 -15.48
CA ASN A 102 -19.80 -1.98 -14.15
C ASN A 102 -18.60 -2.88 -13.79
N ALA A 103 -18.57 -4.13 -14.25
CA ALA A 103 -17.41 -5.00 -14.12
C ALA A 103 -16.20 -4.45 -14.89
N ALA A 104 -16.41 -3.98 -16.13
CA ALA A 104 -15.37 -3.31 -16.91
C ALA A 104 -14.88 -2.02 -16.23
N TRP A 105 -15.80 -1.25 -15.64
CA TRP A 105 -15.48 -0.06 -14.86
C TRP A 105 -14.56 -0.36 -13.66
N VAL A 106 -14.87 -1.40 -12.89
CA VAL A 106 -14.02 -1.85 -11.76
C VAL A 106 -12.63 -2.25 -12.25
N ALA A 107 -12.53 -2.96 -13.38
CA ALA A 107 -11.24 -3.35 -13.96
C ALA A 107 -10.39 -2.12 -14.33
N ILE A 108 -10.99 -1.14 -15.01
CA ILE A 108 -10.31 0.12 -15.37
C ILE A 108 -9.91 0.91 -14.12
N ALA A 109 -10.76 0.96 -13.10
CA ALA A 109 -10.46 1.61 -11.83
C ALA A 109 -9.25 0.97 -11.13
N ALA A 110 -9.17 -0.37 -11.11
CA ALA A 110 -8.06 -1.10 -10.54
C ALA A 110 -6.75 -0.85 -11.31
N ILE A 111 -6.79 -0.90 -12.65
CA ILE A 111 -5.63 -0.58 -13.50
C ILE A 111 -5.16 0.86 -13.22
N THR A 112 -6.08 1.81 -13.20
CA THR A 112 -5.77 3.22 -12.93
C THR A 112 -5.14 3.39 -11.56
N HIS A 113 -5.68 2.74 -10.51
CA HIS A 113 -5.10 2.77 -9.18
C HIS A 113 -3.66 2.25 -9.15
N ASN A 114 -3.40 1.11 -9.81
CA ASN A 114 -2.06 0.55 -9.90
C ASN A 114 -1.08 1.47 -10.63
N LEU A 115 -1.51 2.10 -11.72
CA LEU A 115 -0.70 3.09 -12.45
C LEU A 115 -0.39 4.31 -11.59
N LEU A 116 -1.38 4.83 -10.85
CA LEU A 116 -1.19 5.94 -9.92
C LEU A 116 -0.21 5.57 -8.80
N ARG A 117 -0.30 4.35 -8.27
CA ARG A 117 0.59 3.86 -7.22
C ARG A 117 2.03 3.69 -7.74
N ALA A 118 2.20 3.17 -8.95
CA ALA A 118 3.50 3.07 -9.61
C ALA A 118 4.11 4.46 -9.85
N ALA A 119 3.33 5.40 -10.38
CA ALA A 119 3.76 6.79 -10.58
C ALA A 119 4.19 7.45 -9.26
N ALA A 120 3.43 7.25 -8.17
CA ALA A 120 3.79 7.73 -6.83
C ALA A 120 5.16 7.19 -6.38
N GLY A 121 5.41 5.90 -6.63
CA GLY A 121 6.67 5.23 -6.33
C GLY A 121 7.84 5.83 -7.11
N LEU A 122 7.68 6.04 -8.42
CA LEU A 122 8.69 6.64 -9.29
C LEU A 122 9.01 8.09 -8.91
N ILE A 123 8.02 8.89 -8.51
CA ILE A 123 8.26 10.25 -8.01
C ILE A 123 9.08 10.19 -6.70
N GLY A 124 8.74 9.25 -5.82
CA GLY A 124 9.43 9.03 -4.55
C GLY A 124 9.14 10.09 -3.48
N GLY A 125 9.96 10.11 -2.43
CA GLY A 125 9.86 11.06 -1.32
C GLY A 125 8.46 11.08 -0.68
N ARG A 126 7.96 12.28 -0.36
CA ARG A 126 6.62 12.45 0.23
C ARG A 126 5.49 12.01 -0.72
N MET A 127 5.68 12.08 -2.04
CA MET A 127 4.65 11.67 -3.00
C MET A 127 4.43 10.17 -3.05
N SER A 128 5.42 9.36 -2.69
CA SER A 128 5.26 7.90 -2.58
C SER A 128 4.18 7.46 -1.58
N LYS A 129 3.74 8.35 -0.68
CA LYS A 129 2.76 8.05 0.38
C LYS A 129 1.43 8.80 0.19
N VAL A 130 1.29 9.63 -0.84
CA VAL A 130 0.04 10.38 -1.03
C VAL A 130 -1.08 9.52 -1.59
N ARG A 131 -2.30 10.02 -1.44
CA ARG A 131 -3.53 9.45 -2.02
C ARG A 131 -3.58 9.67 -3.53
N ALA A 132 -4.25 8.78 -4.25
CA ALA A 132 -4.57 8.85 -5.67
C ALA A 132 -5.19 10.21 -6.05
N GLN A 133 -6.13 10.72 -5.23
CA GLN A 133 -6.75 12.02 -5.46
C GLN A 133 -5.72 13.16 -5.41
N THR A 134 -4.75 13.08 -4.50
CA THR A 134 -3.67 14.05 -4.40
C THR A 134 -2.79 14.04 -5.66
N LEU A 135 -2.44 12.87 -6.19
CA LEU A 135 -1.73 12.77 -7.47
C LEU A 135 -2.55 13.31 -8.63
N ARG A 136 -3.85 13.02 -8.65
CA ARG A 136 -4.77 13.54 -9.66
C ARG A 136 -4.74 15.07 -9.68
N THR A 137 -4.89 15.72 -8.53
CA THR A 137 -4.90 17.19 -8.46
C THR A 137 -3.52 17.82 -8.67
N ARG A 138 -2.45 17.19 -8.15
CA ARG A 138 -1.11 17.80 -8.10
C ARG A 138 -0.19 17.45 -9.25
N ILE A 139 -0.48 16.43 -10.05
CA ILE A 139 0.43 15.92 -11.10
C ILE A 139 -0.28 15.67 -12.43
N ILE A 140 -1.52 15.16 -12.42
CA ILE A 140 -2.17 14.60 -13.62
C ILE A 140 -3.18 15.57 -14.22
N GLY A 141 -4.16 15.99 -13.43
CA GLY A 141 -5.26 16.88 -13.83
C GLY A 141 -4.84 18.35 -13.83
N ILE A 142 -3.60 18.64 -14.21
CA ILE A 142 -3.10 20.01 -14.33
C ILE A 142 -3.30 20.55 -15.74
N PRO A 143 -3.54 21.86 -15.90
CA PRO A 143 -3.62 22.45 -17.21
C PRO A 143 -2.26 22.38 -17.90
N ALA A 144 -2.24 21.86 -19.11
CA ALA A 144 -1.05 21.78 -19.95
C ALA A 144 -1.41 22.08 -21.40
N ARG A 145 -0.50 22.77 -22.12
CA ARG A 145 -0.61 22.95 -23.56
C ARG A 145 0.45 22.12 -24.26
N ILE A 146 0.01 21.25 -25.17
CA ILE A 146 0.89 20.43 -25.97
C ILE A 146 1.18 21.15 -27.29
N ALA A 147 2.45 21.19 -27.66
CA ALA A 147 2.93 21.71 -28.93
C ALA A 147 3.88 20.69 -29.58
N HIS A 148 3.88 20.62 -30.91
CA HIS A 148 4.79 19.77 -31.67
C HIS A 148 5.71 20.66 -32.50
N ARG A 149 7.02 20.43 -32.39
CA ARG A 149 8.01 21.14 -33.23
C ARG A 149 9.17 20.22 -33.58
N ALA A 150 9.48 20.10 -34.88
CA ALA A 150 10.65 19.36 -35.37
C ALA A 150 10.81 17.96 -34.75
N ARG A 151 9.74 17.14 -34.76
CA ARG A 151 9.67 15.80 -34.16
C ARG A 151 9.87 15.76 -32.63
N LYS A 152 9.76 16.90 -31.93
CA LYS A 152 9.75 16.98 -30.47
C LYS A 152 8.35 17.30 -29.96
N LEU A 153 7.92 16.55 -28.94
CA LEU A 153 6.76 16.86 -28.12
C LEU A 153 7.17 17.88 -27.05
N ILE A 154 6.50 19.04 -27.03
CA ILE A 154 6.74 20.11 -26.06
C ILE A 154 5.48 20.24 -25.21
N VAL A 155 5.61 20.05 -23.89
CA VAL A 155 4.51 20.21 -22.95
C VAL A 155 4.74 21.49 -22.14
N HIS A 156 3.90 22.50 -22.37
CA HIS A 156 3.90 23.74 -21.60
C HIS A 156 3.08 23.55 -20.32
N LEU A 157 3.75 23.65 -19.19
CA LEU A 157 3.17 23.47 -17.85
C LEU A 157 2.98 24.82 -17.14
N PRO A 158 2.18 24.89 -16.07
CA PRO A 158 1.94 26.14 -15.35
C PRO A 158 3.24 26.72 -14.77
N ARG A 159 3.36 28.06 -14.83
CA ARG A 159 4.50 28.78 -14.23
C ARG A 159 4.37 28.78 -12.69
N ARG A 160 5.51 28.70 -11.99
CA ARG A 160 5.60 28.70 -10.51
C ARG A 160 4.73 27.62 -9.85
N TRP A 161 4.57 26.48 -10.54
CA TRP A 161 3.82 25.35 -10.05
C TRP A 161 4.61 24.59 -8.95
N PRO A 162 4.06 24.43 -7.73
CA PRO A 162 4.82 23.87 -6.61
C PRO A 162 5.31 22.42 -6.80
N TRP A 163 4.69 21.65 -7.70
CA TRP A 163 4.98 20.23 -7.92
C TRP A 163 5.73 19.97 -9.23
N ALA A 164 6.34 21.00 -9.82
CA ALA A 164 7.10 20.88 -11.06
C ALA A 164 8.25 19.86 -10.95
N THR A 165 8.94 19.83 -9.80
CA THR A 165 10.05 18.90 -9.55
C THR A 165 9.57 17.45 -9.45
N GLU A 166 8.42 17.21 -8.81
CA GLU A 166 7.77 15.90 -8.74
C GLU A 166 7.33 15.42 -10.12
N PHE A 167 6.72 16.30 -10.93
CA PHE A 167 6.35 15.98 -12.30
C PHE A 167 7.58 15.66 -13.15
N ALA A 168 8.64 16.47 -13.07
CA ALA A 168 9.86 16.22 -13.81
C ALA A 168 10.47 14.86 -13.47
N ARG A 169 10.47 14.46 -12.20
CA ARG A 169 10.90 13.12 -11.77
C ARG A 169 10.07 12.01 -12.42
N LEU A 170 8.73 12.14 -12.41
CA LEU A 170 7.86 11.17 -13.08
C LEU A 170 8.15 11.12 -14.58
N TRP A 171 8.24 12.28 -15.22
CA TRP A 171 8.48 12.41 -16.66
C TRP A 171 9.79 11.75 -17.07
N HIS A 172 10.88 12.04 -16.36
CA HIS A 172 12.16 11.42 -16.61
C HIS A 172 12.15 9.92 -16.31
N ALA A 173 11.54 9.48 -15.21
CA ALA A 173 11.50 8.04 -14.89
C ALA A 173 10.69 7.23 -15.93
N ALA A 174 9.61 7.80 -16.47
CA ALA A 174 8.72 7.11 -17.40
C ALA A 174 9.15 7.20 -18.88
N LEU A 175 9.84 8.29 -19.27
CA LEU A 175 10.12 8.60 -20.68
C LEU A 175 11.61 8.73 -21.00
N SER A 176 12.53 8.64 -20.02
CA SER A 176 13.95 8.56 -20.36
C SER A 176 14.25 7.22 -21.04
N PRO A 177 15.26 7.19 -21.95
CA PRO A 177 15.74 5.93 -22.49
C PRO A 177 16.10 4.97 -21.34
N PRO A 178 15.82 3.66 -21.48
CA PRO A 178 16.12 2.69 -20.44
C PRO A 178 17.60 2.77 -20.08
N THR A 179 17.88 2.93 -18.78
CA THR A 179 19.25 2.96 -18.28
C THR A 179 19.90 1.62 -18.60
N ARG A 180 20.98 1.64 -19.39
CA ARG A 180 21.73 0.44 -19.71
C ARG A 180 22.24 -0.17 -18.40
N SER A 181 21.74 -1.35 -18.03
CA SER A 181 22.27 -2.08 -16.89
C SER A 181 23.71 -2.49 -17.24
N LEU A 182 24.69 -1.95 -16.52
CA LEU A 182 26.02 -2.53 -16.51
C LEU A 182 25.91 -3.85 -15.73
N SER A 183 26.04 -4.96 -16.46
CA SER A 183 26.18 -6.31 -15.91
C SER A 183 27.53 -6.48 -15.22
#